data_AF-A0A9E5M8D9-F1
#
_entry.id   AF-A0A9E5M8D9-F1
#
_cell.length_a   1.000
_cell.length_b   1.000
_cell.length_c   1.000
_cell.angle_alpha   90.00
_cell.angle_beta   90.00
_cell.angle_gamma   90.00
#
_symmetry.space_group_name_H-M   'P 1'
#
loop_
_entity.id
_entity.type
_entity.pdbx_description
1 polymer ?
#
loop_
_entity_poly.entity_id
_entity_poly.type
_entity_poly.pdbx_seq_one_letter_code
_entity_poly.pdbx_strand_id
1 'polypeptide(L)' 'MNDLSVYCLHEGARSLADVRLKDRMIRLFACPRAAETIAGSGWEGVTLGGPGLLAELIERASTIHTFSPA' A
#
# COMPACT_ATOMS: atom_id res chain seq x y z
N MET A 1 10.31 -14.66 9.14
CA MET A 1 10.28 -13.39 8.36
C MET A 1 8.85 -12.96 8.27
N ASN A 2 8.48 -11.80 8.82
CA ASN A 2 7.11 -11.28 8.72
C ASN A 2 6.92 -10.67 7.34
N ASP A 3 6.10 -11.33 6.52
CA ASP A 3 5.83 -10.97 5.13
C ASP A 3 4.66 -9.97 5.10
N LEU A 4 4.91 -8.75 5.61
CA LEU A 4 3.88 -7.72 5.80
C LEU A 4 3.56 -7.05 4.46
N SER A 5 2.27 -7.05 4.10
CA SER A 5 1.75 -6.33 2.94
C SER A 5 0.90 -5.16 3.39
N VAL A 6 1.09 -3.99 2.77
CA VAL A 6 0.29 -2.79 3.04
C VAL A 6 -0.39 -2.38 1.75
N TYR A 7 -1.70 -2.18 1.82
CA TYR A 7 -2.48 -1.67 0.70
C TYR A 7 -3.06 -0.29 1.04
N CYS A 8 -2.70 0.72 0.26
CA CYS A 8 -3.15 2.09 0.45
C CYS A 8 -4.31 2.44 -0.50
N LEU A 9 -5.38 3.00 0.07
CA LEU A 9 -6.46 3.65 -0.67
C LEU A 9 -6.13 5.12 -0.90
N HIS A 10 -6.58 5.67 -2.04
CA HIS A 10 -6.49 7.07 -2.48
C HIS A 10 -5.66 8.03 -1.60
N GLU A 11 -6.24 8.62 -0.55
CA GLU A 11 -5.55 9.61 0.29
C GLU A 11 -4.44 9.04 1.17
N GLY A 12 -4.59 7.77 1.60
CA GLY A 12 -3.58 7.03 2.35
C GLY A 12 -2.30 6.77 1.55
N ALA A 13 -2.34 7.01 0.23
CA ALA A 13 -1.16 6.93 -0.63
C ALA A 13 -0.08 7.93 -0.24
N ARG A 14 -0.43 9.10 0.32
CA ARG A 14 0.57 10.09 0.77
C ARG A 14 1.59 9.49 1.75
N SER A 15 1.14 8.53 2.56
CA SER A 15 2.00 7.82 3.52
C SER A 15 3.06 6.95 2.83
N LEU A 16 2.86 6.53 1.58
CA LEU A 16 3.84 5.73 0.80
C LEU A 16 5.10 6.52 0.43
N ALA A 17 5.06 7.86 0.51
CA ALA A 17 6.25 8.69 0.35
C ALA A 17 7.16 8.67 1.60
N ASP A 18 6.72 8.07 2.71
CA ASP A 18 7.51 7.96 3.93
C ASP A 18 8.65 6.94 3.76
N VAL A 19 9.90 7.43 3.79
CA VAL A 19 11.12 6.62 3.63
C VAL A 19 11.20 5.45 4.62
N ARG A 20 10.60 5.58 5.80
CA ARG A 20 10.63 4.53 6.84
C ARG A 20 9.86 3.27 6.44
N LEU A 21 8.94 3.37 5.48
CA LEU A 21 8.23 2.22 4.92
C LEU A 21 9.06 1.45 3.90
N LYS A 22 10.02 2.12 3.23
CA LYS A 22 10.87 1.50 2.19
C LYS A 22 11.99 0.65 2.79
N ASP A 23 12.49 1.02 3.96
CA ASP A 23 13.60 0.32 4.65
C ASP A 23 13.14 -0.92 5.44
N ARG A 24 11.83 -1.15 5.50
CA ARG A 24 11.26 -2.35 6.11
C ARG A 24 10.89 -3.30 4.98
N MET A 25 11.15 -4.60 5.14
CA MET A 25 10.74 -5.66 4.21
C MET A 25 9.20 -5.75 4.11
N ILE A 26 8.56 -4.70 3.60
CA ILE A 26 7.13 -4.50 3.50
C ILE A 26 6.82 -4.41 2.01
N ARG A 27 5.84 -5.20 1.56
CA ARG A 27 5.35 -5.10 0.20
C ARG A 27 4.28 -4.02 0.15
N LEU A 28 4.52 -2.99 -0.65
CA LEU A 28 3.64 -1.84 -0.75
C LEU A 28 2.74 -1.98 -1.98
N PHE A 29 1.44 -1.86 -1.77
CA PHE A 29 0.41 -1.89 -2.78
C PHE A 29 -0.46 -0.64 -2.68
N ALA A 30 -1.01 -0.19 -3.80
CA ALA A 30 -1.94 0.93 -3.79
C ALA A 30 -3.00 0.84 -4.89
N CYS A 31 -4.17 1.43 -4.65
CA CYS A 31 -5.19 1.52 -5.69
C CYS A 31 -4.72 2.41 -6.86
N PRO A 32 -5.16 2.21 -8.10
CA PRO A 32 -4.69 3.02 -9.23
C PRO A 32 -4.91 4.52 -9.03
N ARG A 33 -6.00 4.91 -8.36
CA ARG A 33 -6.31 6.31 -8.03
C ARG A 33 -5.34 6.93 -7.02
N ALA A 34 -4.53 6.14 -6.32
CA ALA A 34 -3.42 6.63 -5.50
C ALA A 34 -2.30 7.27 -6.34
N ALA A 35 -2.16 6.86 -7.61
CA ALA A 35 -1.19 7.43 -8.56
C ALA A 35 -1.38 8.94 -8.75
N GLU A 36 -2.63 9.39 -8.74
CA GLU A 36 -3.01 10.80 -8.88
C GLU A 36 -2.56 11.63 -7.67
N THR A 37 -2.51 11.04 -6.48
CA THR A 37 -2.25 11.73 -5.21
C THR A 37 -0.76 12.04 -4.98
N ILE A 38 0.15 11.33 -5.66
CA ILE A 38 1.60 11.45 -5.47
C ILE A 38 2.34 11.66 -6.80
N ALA A 39 1.72 12.38 -7.74
CA ALA A 39 2.33 12.69 -9.02
C ALA A 39 3.63 13.48 -8.83
N GLY A 40 4.78 12.81 -8.92
CA GLY A 40 6.10 13.46 -8.94
C GLY A 40 7.28 12.67 -8.39
N SER A 41 7.11 11.83 -7.37
CA SER A 41 8.23 11.11 -6.75
C SER A 41 7.76 10.05 -5.76
N GLY A 42 8.22 8.80 -5.87
CA GLY A 42 8.10 7.83 -4.75
C GLY A 42 7.63 6.41 -5.08
N TRP A 43 7.26 6.10 -6.32
CA TRP A 43 6.68 4.79 -6.72
C TRP A 43 7.65 3.61 -6.72
N GLU A 44 8.95 3.85 -6.56
CA GLU A 44 9.93 2.78 -6.54
C GLU A 44 9.63 1.81 -5.39
N GLY A 45 9.32 0.56 -5.73
CA GLY A 45 8.92 -0.50 -4.81
C GLY A 45 7.41 -0.62 -4.53
N VAL A 46 6.54 0.16 -5.16
CA VAL A 46 5.08 0.10 -4.97
C VAL A 46 4.39 -0.56 -6.17
N THR A 47 3.53 -1.55 -5.90
CA THR A 47 2.71 -2.23 -6.92
C THR A 47 1.30 -1.64 -6.96
N LEU A 48 0.88 -1.17 -8.14
CA LEU A 48 -0.48 -0.68 -8.35
C LEU A 48 -1.45 -1.82 -8.68
N GLY A 49 -2.61 -1.84 -8.03
CA GLY A 49 -3.67 -2.80 -8.35
C GLY A 49 -5.02 -2.40 -7.80
N GLY A 50 -6.07 -2.74 -8.55
CA GLY A 50 -7.45 -2.40 -8.20
C GLY A 50 -8.06 -3.30 -7.11
N PRO A 51 -9.39 -3.25 -6.94
CA PRO A 51 -10.10 -4.02 -5.91
C PRO A 51 -9.85 -5.54 -5.94
N GLY A 52 -9.59 -6.12 -7.12
CA GLY A 52 -9.24 -7.55 -7.23
C GLY A 52 -7.94 -7.91 -6.51
N LEU A 53 -6.90 -7.09 -6.63
CA LEU A 53 -5.64 -7.30 -5.91
C LEU A 53 -5.83 -7.16 -4.40
N LEU A 54 -6.64 -6.18 -3.97
CA LEU A 54 -6.98 -6.05 -2.55
C LEU A 54 -7.71 -7.30 -2.02
N ALA A 55 -8.65 -7.86 -2.79
CA ALA A 55 -9.35 -9.08 -2.42
C ALA A 55 -8.37 -10.26 -2.28
N GLU A 56 -7.47 -10.45 -3.24
CA GLU A 56 -6.43 -11.49 -3.17
C GLU A 56 -5.51 -11.34 -1.94
N LEU A 57 -5.13 -10.11 -1.59
CA LEU A 57 -4.32 -9.83 -0.40
C LEU A 57 -5.07 -10.18 0.88
N ILE A 58 -6.36 -9.84 0.95
CA ILE A 58 -7.25 -10.16 2.08
C ILE A 58 -7.41 -11.68 2.23
N GLU A 59 -7.66 -12.39 1.13
CA GLU A 59 -7.85 -13.85 1.12
C GLU A 59 -6.58 -14.61 1.56
N ARG A 60 -5.40 -14.07 1.27
CA ARG A 60 -4.11 -14.67 1.65
C ARG A 60 -3.61 -14.23 3.03
N ALA A 61 -4.25 -13.23 3.65
CA ALA A 61 -3.80 -12.68 4.91
C ALA A 61 -4.20 -13.59 6.08
N SER A 62 -3.25 -13.92 6.94
CA SER A 62 -3.53 -14.58 8.22
C SER A 62 -4.19 -13.64 9.23
N THR A 63 -3.93 -12.34 9.10
CA THR A 63 -4.45 -11.27 9.96
C THR A 63 -4.61 -9.98 9.15
N ILE A 64 -5.64 -9.19 9.47
CA ILE A 64 -5.94 -7.94 8.78
C ILE A 64 -6.03 -6.82 9.81
N HIS A 65 -5.27 -5.76 9.56
CA HIS A 65 -5.33 -4.53 10.34
C HIS A 65 -5.74 -3.40 9.42
N THR A 66 -6.77 -2.64 9.81
CA THR A 66 -7.24 -1.47 9.08
C THR A 66 -6.92 -0.22 9.87
N PHE A 67 -6.50 0.82 9.17
CA PHE A 67 -6.24 2.13 9.75
C PHE A 67 -6.95 3.15 8.88
N SER A 68 -7.82 3.95 9.50
CA SER A 68 -8.47 5.08 8.86
C SER A 68 -8.03 6.34 9.62
N PRO A 69 -7.48 7.36 8.96
CA PRO A 69 -7.26 8.65 9.62
C PRO A 69 -8.64 9.21 10.01
N ALA A 70 -8.78 9.57 11.30
CA ALA A 70 -9.94 10.28 11.81
C ALA A 70 -9.72 11.79 11.71
#